data_AF-A0A2W1N9U8-F1
#
_entry.id   AF-A0A2W1N9U8-F1
#
_cell.length_a   1.000
_cell.length_b   1.000
_cell.length_c   1.000
_cell.angle_alpha   90.00
_cell.angle_beta   90.00
_cell.angle_gamma   90.00
#
_symmetry.space_group_name_H-M   'P 1'
#
loop_
_entity.id
_entity.type
_entity.pdbx_description
1 polymer ?
#
loop_
_entity_poly.entity_id
_entity_poly.type
_entity_poly.pdbx_seq_one_letter_code
_entity_poly.pdbx_strand_id
1 'polypeptide(L)'
;MKNGSYNFKHQCLYYQITKKENDYVLVFPLAKKYFNIQDIFENCTIYKLDSGKDLRMFDHTEKINQGVEFATVGFFLKKEAVDEISKLLE
;
A
#
# COMPACT_ATOMS: atom_id res chain seq x y z
N MET A 1 9.53 -12.47 11.18
CA MET A 1 8.27 -12.19 10.45
C MET A 1 8.66 -11.40 9.21
N LYS A 2 8.31 -11.85 8.00
CA LYS A 2 8.58 -11.07 6.78
C LYS A 2 7.70 -9.82 6.81
N ASN A 3 8.31 -8.64 6.73
CA ASN A 3 7.61 -7.37 6.59
C ASN A 3 7.08 -7.29 5.17
N GLY A 4 5.81 -7.62 4.98
CA GLY A 4 5.10 -7.43 3.71
C GLY A 4 5.66 -8.13 2.48
N SER A 5 4.93 -7.99 1.38
CA SER A 5 5.43 -8.26 0.03
C SER A 5 5.16 -7.01 -0.80
N TYR A 6 5.97 -6.74 -1.83
CA TYR A 6 5.76 -5.56 -2.67
C TYR A 6 5.86 -5.86 -4.16
N ASN A 7 5.26 -4.98 -4.97
CA ASN A 7 5.31 -5.03 -6.42
C ASN A 7 5.23 -3.63 -7.02
N PHE A 8 5.87 -3.41 -8.17
CA PHE A 8 5.79 -2.16 -8.91
C PHE A 8 5.07 -2.39 -10.24
N LYS A 9 3.96 -1.67 -10.47
CA LYS A 9 3.22 -1.70 -11.75
C LYS A 9 2.28 -0.51 -11.88
N HIS A 10 1.80 -0.20 -13.09
CA HIS A 10 0.88 0.92 -13.33
C HIS A 10 1.34 2.26 -12.74
N GLN A 11 2.65 2.53 -12.74
CA GLN A 11 3.26 3.68 -12.07
C GLN A 11 2.89 3.79 -10.58
N CYS A 12 2.75 2.67 -9.88
CA CYS A 12 2.49 2.61 -8.45
C CYS A 12 3.37 1.56 -7.77
N LEU A 13 3.72 1.81 -6.52
CA LEU A 13 4.15 0.79 -5.56
C LEU A 13 2.93 0.15 -4.91
N TYR A 14 2.90 -1.17 -4.87
CA TYR A 14 1.93 -1.97 -4.17
C TYR A 14 2.65 -2.63 -3.01
N TYR A 15 2.18 -2.41 -1.79
CA TYR A 15 2.78 -2.97 -0.59
C TYR A 15 1.72 -3.72 0.20
N GLN A 16 1.91 -5.03 0.34
CA GLN A 16 1.01 -5.90 1.08
C GLN A 16 1.34 -5.86 2.58
N ILE A 17 0.31 -5.75 3.39
CA ILE A 17 0.39 -5.93 4.83
C ILE A 17 -0.70 -6.88 5.32
N THR A 18 -0.36 -7.67 6.32
CA THR A 18 -1.32 -8.55 7.00
C THR A 18 -1.61 -7.98 8.37
N LYS A 19 -2.90 -7.73 8.65
CA LYS A 19 -3.35 -7.24 9.96
C LYS A 19 -4.49 -8.12 10.47
N LYS A 20 -4.21 -8.85 11.55
CA LYS A 20 -5.07 -9.93 12.06
C LYS A 20 -5.27 -10.99 10.97
N GLU A 21 -6.50 -11.16 10.49
CA GLU A 21 -6.90 -12.15 9.47
C GLU A 21 -7.16 -11.53 8.10
N ASN A 22 -6.88 -10.23 7.94
CA ASN A 22 -7.12 -9.53 6.68
C ASN A 22 -5.79 -9.09 6.07
N ASP A 23 -5.66 -9.32 4.78
CA ASP A 23 -4.60 -8.77 3.95
C ASP A 23 -5.07 -7.47 3.31
N TYR A 24 -4.18 -6.49 3.30
CA TYR A 24 -4.41 -5.20 2.68
C TYR A 24 -3.27 -4.89 1.72
N VAL A 25 -3.60 -4.14 0.67
CA VAL A 25 -2.62 -3.60 -0.26
C VAL A 25 -2.66 -2.09 -0.18
N LEU A 26 -1.52 -1.51 0.12
CA LEU A 26 -1.29 -0.08 0.07
C LEU A 26 -0.75 0.24 -1.32
N VAL A 27 -1.42 1.16 -2.01
CA VAL A 27 -1.06 1.59 -3.36
C VAL A 27 -0.58 3.03 -3.29
N PHE A 28 0.68 3.24 -3.65
CA PHE A 28 1.34 4.55 -3.65
C PHE A 28 1.67 4.95 -5.09
N PRO A 29 1.13 6.07 -5.61
CA PRO A 29 1.48 6.58 -6.93
C PRO A 29 2.98 6.95 -7.03
N LEU A 30 3.68 6.52 -8.08
CA LEU A 30 5.07 6.92 -8.34
C LEU A 30 5.19 8.17 -9.22
N ALA A 31 4.09 8.61 -9.83
CA ALA A 31 4.07 9.83 -10.64
C ALA A 31 4.23 11.12 -9.80
N LYS A 32 4.15 11.02 -8.48
CA LYS A 32 4.29 12.15 -7.55
C LYS A 32 5.65 12.08 -6.86
N LYS A 33 6.28 13.25 -6.71
CA LYS A 33 7.44 13.38 -5.83
C LYS A 33 6.94 13.60 -4.41
N TYR A 34 7.33 12.70 -3.51
CA TYR A 34 7.02 12.81 -2.10
C TYR A 34 8.06 13.64 -1.35
N PHE A 35 7.61 14.58 -0.52
CA PHE A 35 8.52 15.46 0.23
C PHE A 35 8.75 15.00 1.67
N ASN A 36 7.80 14.26 2.23
CA ASN A 36 7.86 13.73 3.57
C ASN A 36 6.93 12.52 3.69
N ILE A 37 7.01 11.85 4.84
CA ILE A 37 6.26 10.62 5.07
C ILE A 37 4.75 10.84 5.16
N GLN A 38 4.32 12.01 5.63
CA GLN A 38 2.92 12.35 5.69
C GLN A 38 2.32 12.46 4.29
N ASP A 39 3.02 13.12 3.36
CA ASP A 39 2.63 13.25 1.95
C ASP A 39 2.53 11.87 1.26
N ILE A 40 3.44 10.94 1.58
CA ILE A 40 3.36 9.54 1.11
C ILE A 40 2.02 8.91 1.50
N PHE A 41 1.65 9.02 2.78
CA PHE A 41 0.44 8.37 3.30
C PHE A 41 -0.84 9.13 2.98
N GLU A 42 -0.81 10.45 2.79
CA GLU A 42 -1.97 11.22 2.30
C GLU A 42 -2.38 10.81 0.88
N ASN A 43 -1.43 10.35 0.07
CA ASN A 43 -1.68 9.89 -1.31
C ASN A 43 -1.83 8.37 -1.43
N CYS A 44 -1.80 7.65 -0.32
CA CYS A 44 -1.92 6.19 -0.29
C CYS A 44 -3.38 5.77 -0.35
N THR A 45 -3.69 4.84 -1.25
CA THR A 45 -4.99 4.16 -1.28
C THR A 45 -4.85 2.73 -0.77
N ILE A 46 -5.70 2.35 0.18
CA ILE A 46 -5.73 1.03 0.78
C ILE A 46 -6.85 0.20 0.13
N TYR A 47 -6.53 -1.03 -0.21
CA TYR A 47 -7.48 -2.02 -0.68
C TYR A 47 -7.43 -3.26 0.21
N LYS A 48 -8.57 -3.93 0.37
CA LYS A 48 -8.61 -5.27 0.95
C LYS A 48 -8.21 -6.29 -0.12
N LEU A 49 -7.26 -7.15 0.21
CA LEU A 49 -6.88 -8.28 -0.63
C LEU A 49 -7.77 -9.47 -0.27
N ASP A 50 -8.39 -10.09 -1.27
CA ASP A 50 -9.19 -11.30 -1.07
C ASP A 50 -8.27 -12.44 -0.61
N SER A 51 -8.72 -13.24 0.36
CA SER A 51 -7.93 -14.35 0.90
C SER A 51 -7.46 -15.29 -0.22
N GLY A 52 -6.16 -15.60 -0.24
CA GLY A 52 -5.54 -16.47 -1.24
C GLY A 52 -5.15 -15.79 -2.56
N LYS A 53 -5.39 -14.49 -2.73
CA LYS A 53 -4.88 -13.75 -3.90
C LYS A 53 -3.44 -13.32 -3.71
N ASP A 54 -2.63 -13.55 -4.74
CA ASP A 54 -1.26 -13.07 -4.84
C ASP A 54 -1.26 -11.56 -5.16
N LEU A 55 -0.39 -10.79 -4.47
CA LEU A 55 -0.15 -9.38 -4.75
C LEU A 55 0.18 -9.12 -6.23
N ARG A 56 0.88 -10.04 -6.90
CA ARG A 56 1.25 -9.91 -8.32
C ARG A 56 0.01 -9.82 -9.21
N MET A 57 -1.05 -10.53 -8.85
CA MET A 57 -2.33 -10.57 -9.56
C MET A 57 -3.26 -9.41 -9.17
N PHE A 58 -3.02 -8.74 -8.06
CA PHE A 58 -3.90 -7.65 -7.60
C PHE A 58 -3.78 -6.41 -8.49
N ASP A 59 -4.87 -5.95 -9.11
CA ASP A 59 -4.91 -4.73 -9.91
C ASP A 59 -5.94 -3.74 -9.34
N HIS A 60 -5.49 -2.54 -8.97
CA HIS A 60 -6.37 -1.52 -8.42
C HIS A 60 -7.21 -0.81 -9.50
N THR A 61 -6.79 -0.87 -10.77
CA THR A 61 -7.49 -0.23 -11.89
C THR A 61 -8.80 -0.95 -12.22
N GLU A 62 -8.90 -2.25 -11.89
CA GLU A 62 -10.15 -3.00 -11.96
C GLU A 62 -11.03 -2.82 -10.71
N LYS A 63 -10.48 -2.25 -9.63
CA LYS A 63 -11.11 -2.14 -8.31
C LYS A 63 -11.25 -0.69 -7.82
N ILE A 64 -11.31 0.29 -8.73
CA ILE A 64 -11.25 1.73 -8.42
C ILE A 64 -12.22 2.15 -7.29
N ASN A 65 -13.44 1.60 -7.27
CA ASN A 65 -14.47 1.96 -6.28
C ASN A 65 -14.36 1.24 -4.93
N GLN A 66 -13.35 0.38 -4.73
CA GLN A 66 -13.16 -0.41 -3.51
C GLN A 66 -12.01 0.11 -2.63
N GLY A 67 -11.24 1.07 -3.14
CA GLY A 67 -10.13 1.68 -2.42
C GLY A 67 -10.62 2.70 -1.40
N VAL A 68 -9.89 2.82 -0.29
CA VAL A 68 -10.10 3.87 0.72
C VAL A 68 -8.80 4.61 0.97
N GLU A 69 -8.87 5.94 1.03
CA GLU A 69 -7.70 6.76 1.31
C GLU A 69 -7.16 6.48 2.70
N PHE A 70 -5.85 6.31 2.85
CA PHE A 70 -5.22 5.94 4.11
C PHE A 70 -5.57 6.90 5.26
N ALA A 71 -5.67 8.20 4.96
CA ALA A 71 -6.06 9.24 5.90
C ALA A 71 -7.45 9.01 6.53
N THR A 72 -8.36 8.33 5.82
CA THR A 72 -9.74 8.11 6.28
C THR A 72 -9.90 6.91 7.22
N VAL A 73 -8.95 5.97 7.22
CA VAL A 73 -9.11 4.66 7.90
C VAL A 73 -8.38 4.57 9.25
N GLY A 74 -7.56 5.57 9.61
CA GLY A 74 -6.79 5.56 10.86
C GLY A 74 -5.87 4.34 10.96
N PHE A 75 -5.13 4.05 9.87
CA PHE A 75 -4.35 2.83 9.75
C PHE A 75 -2.98 2.96 10.45
N PHE A 76 -2.74 2.15 11.49
CA PHE A 76 -1.44 2.10 12.17
C PHE A 76 -0.48 1.10 11.52
N LEU A 77 0.68 1.58 11.10
CA LEU A 77 1.79 0.77 10.57
C LEU A 77 2.90 0.68 11.62
N LYS A 78 3.62 -0.45 11.60
CA LYS A 78 4.86 -0.58 12.37
C LYS A 78 5.95 0.28 11.74
N LYS A 79 6.85 0.83 12.55
CA LYS A 79 7.94 1.69 12.09
C LYS A 79 8.78 1.02 10.99
N GLU A 80 9.04 -0.27 11.11
CA GLU A 80 9.87 -1.00 10.14
C GLU A 80 9.22 -1.06 8.74
N ALA A 81 7.89 -1.19 8.67
CA ALA A 81 7.17 -1.15 7.39
C ALA A 81 7.19 0.26 6.80
N VAL A 82 7.07 1.28 7.65
CA VAL A 82 7.14 2.70 7.26
C VAL A 82 8.53 3.06 6.70
N ASP A 83 9.59 2.60 7.36
CA ASP A 83 10.98 2.80 6.92
C ASP A 83 11.26 2.05 5.60
N GLU A 84 10.70 0.85 5.42
CA GLU A 84 10.81 0.08 4.18
C GLU A 84 10.09 0.76 3.01
N ILE A 85 8.83 1.18 3.22
CA ILE A 85 8.05 1.88 2.20
C ILE A 85 8.76 3.16 1.77
N SER A 86 9.30 3.94 2.71
CA SER A 86 10.03 5.17 2.41
C SER A 86 11.23 4.90 1.49
N LYS A 87 12.03 3.87 1.78
CA LYS A 87 13.17 3.47 0.94
C LYS A 87 12.77 2.99 -0.45
N LEU A 88 11.58 2.42 -0.61
CA LEU A 88 11.07 1.96 -1.90
C LEU A 88 10.53 3.11 -2.77
N LEU A 89 10.29 4.28 -2.18
CA LEU A 89 9.74 5.47 -2.83
C LEU A 89 10.78 6.59 -3.04
N GLU A 90 11.99 6.44 -2.50
CA GLU A 90 13.17 7.28 -2.79
C GLU A 90 13.75 6.99 -4.18
#